data_AF-A0A7X3LHB9-F1
#
_entry.id   AF-A0A7X3LHB9-F1
#
_cell.length_a   1.000
_cell.length_b   1.000
_cell.length_c   1.000
_cell.angle_alpha   90.00
_cell.angle_beta   90.00
_cell.angle_gamma   90.00
#
_symmetry.space_group_name_H-M   'P 1'
#
loop_
_entity.id
_entity.type
_entity.pdbx_description
1 polymer ?
#
loop_
_entity_poly.entity_id
_entity_poly.type
_entity_poly.pdbx_seq_one_letter_code
_entity_poly.pdbx_strand_id
1 'polypeptide(L)'
;MNTITYPSACSAAAHGEWSSRLPEQIRKAAILLMETDTNSQYFYKLCADEDLFQLLLIEQNAVERYTVCHCFSTDRWDSGYAYESLPLSSIQQLSKMAEELNITS
;
A
#
# COMPACT_ATOMS: atom_id res chain seq x y z
N MET A 1 21.14 -6.66 10.49
CA MET A 1 19.72 -7.08 10.50
C MET A 1 18.92 -5.90 11.02
N ASN A 2 18.33 -5.09 10.15
CA ASN A 2 17.50 -3.97 10.57
C ASN A 2 16.06 -4.46 10.71
N THR A 3 15.57 -4.48 11.94
CA THR A 3 14.17 -4.77 12.25
C THR A 3 13.34 -3.55 11.85
N ILE A 4 12.61 -3.65 10.74
CA ILE A 4 11.62 -2.64 10.36
C ILE A 4 10.41 -2.85 11.27
N THR A 5 10.24 -1.94 12.22
CA THR A 5 9.06 -1.93 13.10
C THR A 5 7.91 -1.29 12.33
N TYR A 6 6.94 -2.11 11.89
CA TYR A 6 5.71 -1.60 11.30
C TYR A 6 4.80 -1.06 12.43
N PRO A 7 4.21 0.13 12.28
CA PRO A 7 3.23 0.63 13.25
C PRO A 7 2.02 -0.30 13.32
N SER A 8 1.43 -0.37 14.51
CA SER A 8 0.32 -1.25 14.93
C SER A 8 -0.78 -1.40 13.87
N ALA A 9 -1.30 -2.63 13.74
CA ALA A 9 -2.42 -2.99 12.88
C ALA A 9 -3.55 -1.97 12.98
N CYS A 10 -3.90 -1.35 11.86
CA CYS A 10 -5.05 -0.48 11.75
C CYS A 10 -6.30 -1.35 11.62
N SER A 11 -7.12 -1.42 12.67
CA SER A 11 -8.50 -1.84 12.49
C SER A 11 -9.21 -0.82 11.59
N ALA A 12 -10.33 -1.21 10.99
CA ALA A 12 -11.22 -0.35 10.18
C ALA A 12 -11.74 0.93 10.92
N ALA A 13 -11.22 1.28 12.10
CA ALA A 13 -11.44 2.54 12.78
C ALA A 13 -10.31 3.58 12.54
N ALA A 14 -9.20 3.21 11.91
CA ALA A 14 -8.02 4.06 11.74
C ALA A 14 -7.92 4.75 10.35
N HIS A 15 -9.07 4.97 9.69
CA HIS A 15 -9.14 5.66 8.39
C HIS A 15 -8.81 7.17 8.47
N GLY A 16 -8.70 7.76 9.67
CA GLY A 16 -8.82 9.21 9.87
C GLY A 16 -7.69 10.07 9.31
N GLU A 17 -6.44 9.58 9.26
CA GLU A 17 -5.30 10.46 8.97
C GLU A 17 -4.90 10.50 7.50
N TRP A 18 -4.90 9.35 6.80
CA TRP A 18 -4.49 9.28 5.40
C TRP A 18 -5.63 9.61 4.43
N SER A 19 -6.87 9.29 4.78
CA SER A 19 -8.02 9.43 3.88
C SER A 19 -8.34 10.89 3.54
N SER A 20 -8.16 11.80 4.51
CA SER A 20 -8.39 13.24 4.34
C SER A 20 -7.38 13.90 3.40
N ARG A 21 -6.19 13.31 3.26
CA ARG A 21 -5.09 13.82 2.44
C ARG A 21 -5.15 13.32 0.99
N LEU A 22 -5.89 12.25 0.72
CA LEU A 22 -5.93 11.64 -0.61
C LEU A 22 -6.99 12.25 -1.53
N PRO A 23 -6.74 12.21 -2.85
CA PRO A 23 -7.79 12.40 -3.84
C PRO A 23 -8.99 11.49 -3.57
N GLU A 24 -10.19 12.00 -3.82
CA GLU A 24 -11.44 11.31 -3.49
C GLU A 24 -11.53 9.90 -4.12
N GLN A 25 -11.03 9.76 -5.35
CA GLN A 25 -11.07 8.50 -6.09
C GLN A 25 -10.21 7.43 -5.42
N ILE A 26 -8.96 7.77 -5.06
CA ILE A 26 -8.06 6.85 -4.35
C ILE A 26 -8.63 6.52 -2.97
N ARG A 27 -9.12 7.53 -2.24
CA ARG A 27 -9.75 7.31 -0.93
C ARG A 27 -10.88 6.28 -1.02
N LYS A 28 -11.82 6.46 -1.96
CA LYS A 28 -12.95 5.53 -2.13
C LYS A 28 -12.49 4.12 -2.48
N ALA A 29 -11.56 3.99 -3.42
CA ALA A 29 -11.04 2.69 -3.84
C ALA A 29 -10.32 1.96 -2.70
N ALA A 30 -9.48 2.67 -1.96
CA ALA A 30 -8.75 2.12 -0.83
C ALA A 30 -9.67 1.70 0.33
N ILE A 31 -10.69 2.51 0.65
CA ILE A 31 -11.69 2.15 1.67
C ILE A 31 -12.46 0.90 1.24
N LEU A 32 -12.95 0.86 0.00
CA LEU A 32 -13.69 -0.30 -0.51
C LEU A 32 -12.86 -1.59 -0.43
N LEU A 33 -11.57 -1.52 -0.79
CA LEU A 33 -10.65 -2.65 -0.68
C LEU A 33 -10.50 -3.11 0.78
N MET A 34 -10.33 -2.19 1.71
CA MET A 34 -10.19 -2.53 3.13
C MET A 34 -11.48 -3.13 3.72
N GLU A 35 -12.64 -2.74 3.20
CA GLU A 35 -13.94 -3.24 3.64
C GLU A 35 -14.31 -4.60 3.02
N THR A 36 -13.65 -5.03 1.94
CA THR A 36 -13.99 -6.28 1.25
C THR A 36 -13.69 -7.56 2.05
N ASP A 37 -12.68 -7.56 2.91
CA ASP A 37 -12.36 -8.71 3.76
C ASP A 37 -12.11 -8.29 5.22
N THR A 38 -13.02 -8.71 6.11
CA THR A 38 -12.97 -8.41 7.53
C THR A 38 -11.96 -9.27 8.30
N ASN A 39 -11.43 -10.33 7.69
CA ASN A 39 -10.37 -11.17 8.26
C ASN A 39 -8.97 -10.64 7.96
N SER A 40 -8.87 -9.68 7.03
CA SER A 40 -7.63 -9.05 6.65
C SER A 40 -7.25 -7.91 7.61
N GLN A 41 -5.96 -7.83 7.91
CA GLN A 41 -5.35 -6.67 8.56
C GLN A 41 -4.65 -5.82 7.53
N TYR A 42 -4.76 -4.50 7.66
CA TYR A 42 -4.14 -3.55 6.74
C TYR A 42 -3.11 -2.67 7.45
N PHE A 43 -1.95 -2.54 6.81
CA PHE A 43 -0.92 -1.57 7.16
C PHE A 43 -0.77 -0.59 6.01
N TYR A 44 -0.43 0.67 6.27
CA TYR A 44 -0.31 1.65 5.21
C TYR A 44 0.94 2.53 5.33
N LYS A 45 1.38 3.05 4.19
CA LYS A 45 2.32 4.17 4.08
C LYS A 45 1.80 5.13 3.02
N LEU A 46 1.62 6.39 3.41
CA LEU A 46 1.29 7.47 2.51
C LEU A 46 2.53 8.31 2.26
N CYS A 47 3.01 8.34 1.02
CA CYS A 47 3.97 9.31 0.54
C CYS A 47 3.20 10.39 -0.23
N ALA A 48 3.37 11.65 0.12
CA ALA A 48 2.73 12.76 -0.57
C ALA A 48 3.76 13.87 -0.78
N ASP A 49 3.88 14.34 -2.02
CA ASP A 49 4.74 15.46 -2.41
C ASP A 49 4.00 16.33 -3.45
N GLU A 50 3.66 17.56 -3.07
CA GLU A 50 2.82 18.46 -3.85
C GLU A 50 1.52 17.77 -4.31
N ASP A 51 1.42 17.45 -5.59
CA ASP A 51 0.27 16.81 -6.25
C ASP A 51 0.48 15.30 -6.50
N LEU A 52 1.63 14.76 -6.10
CA LEU A 52 1.93 13.33 -6.18
C LEU A 52 1.53 12.64 -4.89
N PHE A 53 0.66 11.65 -5.02
CA PHE A 53 0.27 10.76 -3.93
C PHE A 53 0.69 9.35 -4.27
N GLN A 54 1.28 8.66 -3.29
CA GLN A 54 1.48 7.23 -3.32
C GLN A 54 0.95 6.63 -2.02
N LEU A 55 -0.12 5.85 -2.11
CA LEU A 55 -0.65 5.07 -1.00
C LEU A 55 -0.22 3.63 -1.20
N LEU A 56 0.59 3.13 -0.26
CA LEU A 56 0.94 1.73 -0.15
C LEU A 56 0.08 1.11 0.95
N LEU A 57 -0.66 0.04 0.63
CA LEU A 57 -1.37 -0.78 1.61
C LEU A 57 -0.78 -2.18 1.61
N ILE A 58 -0.56 -2.75 2.78
CA ILE A 58 -0.17 -4.15 2.96
C ILE A 58 -1.37 -4.85 3.59
N GLU A 59 -2.01 -5.72 2.82
CA GLU A 59 -3.07 -6.62 3.28
C GLU A 59 -2.44 -7.92 3.79
N GLN A 60 -2.78 -8.31 5.01
CA GLN A 60 -2.40 -9.59 5.61
C GLN A 60 -3.66 -10.35 6.02
N ASN A 61 -3.93 -11.47 5.35
CA ASN A 61 -5.00 -12.38 5.73
C ASN A 61 -4.42 -13.62 6.40
N ALA A 62 -4.59 -13.72 7.72
CA ALA A 62 -4.06 -14.84 8.50
C ALA A 62 -4.84 -16.16 8.28
N VAL A 63 -6.11 -16.07 7.88
CA VAL A 63 -6.99 -17.22 7.65
C VAL A 63 -6.58 -17.92 6.35
N GLU A 64 -6.46 -17.15 5.27
CA GLU A 64 -6.08 -17.64 3.94
C GLU A 64 -4.56 -17.70 3.72
N ARG A 65 -3.78 -17.17 4.66
CA ARG A 65 -2.31 -17.20 4.70
C ARG A 65 -1.66 -16.51 3.51
N TYR A 66 -2.19 -15.36 3.12
CA TYR A 66 -1.58 -14.52 2.08
C TYR A 66 -1.17 -13.14 2.61
N THR A 67 -0.27 -12.51 1.87
CA THR A 67 0.07 -11.10 2.02
C THR A 67 0.16 -10.47 0.64
N VAL A 68 -0.59 -9.40 0.44
CA VAL A 68 -0.63 -8.64 -0.82
C VAL A 68 -0.26 -7.19 -0.50
N CYS A 69 0.50 -6.55 -1.38
CA CYS A 69 0.71 -5.12 -1.31
C CYS A 69 -0.01 -4.44 -2.46
N HIS A 70 -0.78 -3.41 -2.13
CA HIS A 70 -1.53 -2.58 -3.04
C HIS A 70 -0.85 -1.22 -3.14
N CYS A 71 -0.64 -0.74 -4.35
CA CYS A 71 -0.07 0.56 -4.62
C CYS A 71 -1.08 1.39 -5.41
N PHE A 72 -1.46 2.53 -4.85
CA PHE A 72 -2.18 3.57 -5.57
C PHE A 72 -1.21 4.72 -5.80
N SER A 73 -1.15 5.25 -7.02
CA SER A 73 -0.30 6.40 -7.32
C SER A 73 -0.97 7.38 -8.28
N THR A 74 -0.70 8.68 -8.11
CA THR A 74 -1.04 9.71 -9.10
C THR A 74 0.20 10.09 -9.90
N ASP A 75 -0.02 10.62 -11.10
CA ASP A 75 0.99 11.33 -11.88
C ASP A 75 0.62 12.84 -11.89
N ARG A 76 1.60 13.72 -12.07
CA ARG A 76 1.39 15.18 -12.19
C ARG A 76 0.63 15.56 -13.46
N TRP A 77 0.65 14.69 -14.47
CA TRP A 77 0.14 14.97 -15.82
C TRP A 77 -1.16 14.24 -16.17
N ASP A 78 -1.56 13.27 -15.34
CA ASP A 78 -2.81 12.54 -15.50
C ASP A 78 -3.75 12.84 -14.33
N SER A 79 -5.03 13.02 -14.64
CA SER A 79 -6.10 13.22 -13.65
C SER A 79 -6.56 11.93 -12.99
N GLY A 80 -6.14 10.78 -13.53
CA GLY A 80 -6.40 9.46 -12.96
C GLY A 80 -5.42 9.04 -11.86
N TYR A 81 -5.57 7.80 -11.42
CA TYR A 81 -4.60 7.13 -10.57
C TYR A 81 -4.28 5.75 -11.17
N ALA A 82 -3.03 5.33 -11.02
CA ALA A 82 -2.63 3.96 -11.27
C ALA A 82 -2.87 3.11 -10.00
N TYR A 83 -3.30 1.88 -10.20
CA TYR A 83 -3.46 0.90 -9.13
C TYR A 83 -2.84 -0.42 -9.56
N GLU A 84 -2.00 -0.97 -8.69
CA GLU A 84 -1.43 -2.30 -8.86
C GLU A 84 -1.44 -3.07 -7.54
N SER A 85 -1.64 -4.38 -7.62
CA SER A 85 -1.55 -5.29 -6.48
C SER A 85 -0.62 -6.45 -6.78
N LEU A 86 0.29 -6.72 -5.85
CA LEU A 86 1.31 -7.74 -6.00
C LEU A 86 1.39 -8.60 -4.73
N PRO A 87 1.45 -9.94 -4.85
CA PRO A 87 1.78 -10.79 -3.71
C PRO A 87 3.16 -10.43 -3.15
N LEU A 88 3.32 -10.56 -1.83
CA LEU A 88 4.60 -10.27 -1.15
C LEU A 88 5.78 -11.02 -1.79
N SER A 89 5.57 -12.27 -2.24
CA SER A 89 6.58 -13.06 -2.93
C SER A 89 7.11 -12.40 -4.20
N SER A 90 6.23 -11.74 -4.96
CA SER A 90 6.62 -11.02 -6.18
C SER A 90 7.47 -9.79 -5.85
N ILE A 91 7.11 -9.07 -4.78
CA ILE A 91 7.87 -7.89 -4.33
C ILE A 91 9.25 -8.29 -3.81
N GLN A 92 9.32 -9.39 -3.05
CA GLN A 92 10.59 -9.94 -2.58
C GLN A 92 11.50 -10.34 -3.75
N GLN A 93 10.93 -10.95 -4.80
CA GLN A 93 11.66 -11.29 -6.00
C GLN A 93 12.17 -10.02 -6.73
N LEU A 94 11.33 -9.00 -6.87
CA LEU A 94 11.74 -7.72 -7.47
C LEU A 94 12.85 -7.05 -6.66
N SER A 95 12.77 -7.04 -5.32
CA SER A 95 13.83 -6.52 -4.45
C SER A 95 15.14 -7.26 -4.66
N LYS A 96 15.09 -8.59 -4.68
CA LYS A 96 16.28 -9.42 -4.92
C LYS A 96 16.91 -9.13 -6.29
N MET A 97 16.09 -9.00 -7.33
CA MET A 97 16.59 -8.65 -8.67
C MET A 97 17.22 -7.25 -8.69
N ALA A 98 16.62 -6.27 -8.01
CA ALA A 98 17.16 -4.92 -7.92
C ALA A 98 18.51 -4.89 -7.17
N GLU A 99 18.65 -5.68 -6.10
CA GLU A 99 19.91 -5.87 -5.38
C GLU A 99 21.00 -6.47 -6.28
N GLU A 100 20.67 -7.54 -7.02
CA GLU A 100 21.60 -8.20 -7.95
C GLU A 100 22.06 -7.27 -9.09
N LEU A 101 21.22 -6.32 -9.49
CA LEU A 101 21.52 -5.32 -10.51
C LEU A 101 22.18 -4.04 -9.95
N ASN A 102 22.41 -3.95 -8.63
CA ASN A 102 22.89 -2.75 -7.93
C ASN A 102 22.03 -1.49 -8.20
N ILE A 103 20.71 -1.66 -8.32
CA ILE A 103 19.74 -0.57 -8.53
C ILE A 103 19.23 -0.05 -7.17
N THR A 104 19.52 -0.74 -6.08
CA THR A 104 19.19 -0.30 -4.72
C THR A 104 20.17 0.79 -4.27
N SER A 105 19.71 2.04 -4.33
CA SER A 105 20.40 3.23 -3.78
C SER A 105 20.01 3.52 -2.34
#